data_AF-A0A377ZKG3-F1
#
_entry.id   AF-A0A377ZKG3-F1
#
_cell.length_a   1.000
_cell.length_b   1.000
_cell.length_c   1.000
_cell.angle_alpha   90.00
_cell.angle_beta   90.00
_cell.angle_gamma   90.00
#
_symmetry.space_group_name_H-M   'P 1'
#
loop_
_entity.id
_entity.type
_entity.pdbx_description
1 polymer ?
#
loop_
_entity_poly.entity_id
_entity_poly.type
_entity_poly.pdbx_seq_one_letter_code
_entity_poly.pdbx_strand_id
1 'polypeptide(L)'
;MAIALNTGKVYAGFREPLDLSADILDATALFNAYKARVQADGGIIPNAAGCKERFEFLVNNGMYENAVMCAAPAFGVKLGGTDGNDVLTVYSLLGESTDLIPVAQGTGDAVRYDSTNKTATVRITSSGGTYLRTRENVRVQIGRSYMIAGRLSDASNADVLGMTIGISLSNLPLAYMRTMITNQQAITEAWRFGTRDSAWTGPVAGGAVGAAATTYADYVPAAGLFKVDEGVVYGYTRGKLDKTATATTGKLADLVNYTAPIVVGGGMASGTVSPCYGSLLDMLFLHTASEPDAVLASRFGM
;
A
#
# COMPACT_ATOMS: atom_id res chain seq x y z
N MET A 1 -11.12 42.11 8.07
CA MET A 1 -11.90 40.87 8.22
C MET A 1 -10.95 39.81 8.72
N ALA A 2 -11.06 39.42 9.99
CA ALA A 2 -10.25 38.34 10.54
C ALA A 2 -10.98 37.01 10.29
N ILE A 3 -10.26 36.02 9.78
CA ILE A 3 -10.77 34.70 9.46
C ILE A 3 -10.91 33.94 10.78
N ALA A 4 -12.09 33.41 11.02
CA ALA A 4 -12.45 32.75 12.27
C ALA A 4 -11.95 31.29 12.30
N LEU A 5 -11.64 30.79 13.50
CA LEU A 5 -11.32 29.41 13.90
C LEU A 5 -12.08 28.41 13.03
N ASN A 6 -11.42 27.88 11.98
CA ASN A 6 -12.06 26.90 11.13
C ASN A 6 -12.03 25.52 11.80
N THR A 7 -12.77 25.39 12.90
CA THR A 7 -13.13 24.10 13.51
C THR A 7 -14.16 23.33 12.66
N GLY A 8 -14.54 23.86 11.49
CA GLY A 8 -15.71 23.43 10.73
C GLY A 8 -17.05 23.80 11.37
N LYS A 9 -17.08 24.60 12.44
CA LYS A 9 -18.30 25.05 13.14
C LYS A 9 -18.49 26.56 13.03
N VAL A 10 -19.74 26.99 12.86
CA VAL A 10 -20.11 28.41 12.90
C VAL A 10 -19.85 28.95 14.30
N TYR A 11 -18.92 29.91 14.43
CA TYR A 11 -18.63 30.60 15.68
C TYR A 11 -19.53 31.82 15.83
N ALA A 12 -20.37 31.83 16.88
CA ALA A 12 -21.25 32.95 17.24
C ALA A 12 -20.96 33.49 18.66
N GLY A 13 -19.72 33.33 19.13
CA GLY A 13 -19.32 33.74 20.47
C GLY A 13 -18.92 35.22 20.56
N PHE A 14 -18.77 35.71 21.80
CA PHE A 14 -18.45 37.10 22.11
C PHE A 14 -16.96 37.47 21.99
N ARG A 15 -16.05 36.51 21.78
CA ARG A 15 -14.59 36.78 21.69
C ARG A 15 -14.15 36.84 20.23
N GLU A 16 -13.05 37.53 19.97
CA GLU A 16 -12.40 37.42 18.66
C GLU A 16 -12.03 35.96 18.39
N PRO A 17 -12.39 35.42 17.22
CA PRO A 17 -12.04 34.06 16.88
C PRO A 17 -10.53 33.95 16.59
N LEU A 18 -9.91 32.88 17.08
CA LEU A 18 -8.54 32.50 16.71
C LEU A 18 -8.54 31.99 15.25
N ASP A 19 -7.63 32.38 14.36
CA ASP A 19 -7.50 31.74 13.03
C ASP A 19 -6.53 30.55 13.13
N LEU A 20 -6.97 29.35 12.76
CA LEU A 20 -6.14 28.14 12.70
C LEU A 20 -6.10 27.55 11.28
N SER A 21 -6.62 28.27 10.29
CA SER A 21 -6.75 27.74 8.92
C SER A 21 -5.41 27.36 8.29
N ALA A 22 -4.32 28.01 8.69
CA ALA A 22 -2.96 27.67 8.27
C ALA A 22 -2.40 26.39 8.93
N ASP A 23 -2.99 25.95 10.04
CA ASP A 23 -2.52 24.85 10.88
C ASP A 23 -3.40 23.59 10.75
N ILE A 24 -4.41 23.61 9.88
CA ILE A 24 -5.32 22.49 9.62
C ILE A 24 -5.00 21.91 8.24
N LEU A 25 -4.87 20.59 8.17
CA LEU A 25 -4.73 19.89 6.90
C LEU A 25 -5.97 20.13 6.02
N ASP A 26 -5.78 20.73 4.86
CA ASP A 26 -6.82 20.95 3.85
C ASP A 26 -6.63 19.94 2.70
N ALA A 27 -7.56 18.98 2.61
CA ALA A 27 -7.57 17.97 1.56
C ALA A 27 -7.58 18.55 0.14
N THR A 28 -8.25 19.69 -0.08
CA THR A 28 -8.31 20.35 -1.38
C THR A 28 -6.97 21.01 -1.72
N ALA A 29 -6.34 21.68 -0.76
CA ALA A 29 -5.01 22.25 -0.94
C ALA A 29 -3.97 21.15 -1.23
N LEU A 30 -3.99 20.05 -0.47
CA LEU A 30 -3.14 18.88 -0.68
C LEU A 30 -3.34 18.27 -2.07
N PHE A 31 -4.60 18.05 -2.48
CA PHE A 31 -4.91 17.55 -3.83
C PHE A 31 -4.40 18.48 -4.94
N ASN A 32 -4.58 19.80 -4.79
CA ASN A 32 -4.13 20.76 -5.78
C ASN A 32 -2.59 20.79 -5.90
N ALA A 33 -1.88 20.74 -4.78
CA ALA A 33 -0.42 20.65 -4.76
C ALA A 33 0.07 19.34 -5.40
N TYR A 34 -0.56 18.22 -5.05
CA TYR A 34 -0.30 16.91 -5.66
C TYR A 34 -0.53 16.93 -7.18
N LYS A 35 -1.66 17.48 -7.63
CA LYS A 35 -2.01 17.60 -9.04
C LYS A 35 -0.98 18.43 -9.81
N ALA A 36 -0.56 19.56 -9.25
CA ALA A 36 0.48 20.39 -9.85
C ALA A 36 1.81 19.63 -9.99
N ARG A 37 2.20 18.86 -8.97
CA ARG A 37 3.41 18.01 -9.01
C ARG A 37 3.34 16.97 -10.13
N VAL A 38 2.24 16.23 -10.20
CA VAL A 38 2.04 15.18 -11.23
C VAL A 38 2.10 15.79 -12.63
N GLN A 39 1.43 16.92 -12.85
CA GLN A 39 1.39 17.58 -14.16
C GLN A 39 2.75 18.18 -14.55
N ALA A 40 3.48 18.76 -13.59
CA ALA A 40 4.80 19.32 -13.84
C ALA A 40 5.83 18.26 -14.26
N ASP A 41 5.69 17.04 -13.75
CA ASP A 41 6.52 15.90 -14.14
C ASP A 41 6.00 15.17 -15.40
N GLY A 42 4.94 15.67 -16.05
CA GLY A 42 4.36 15.08 -17.27
C GLY A 42 3.49 13.86 -17.03
N GLY A 43 3.07 13.62 -15.79
CA GLY A 43 2.11 12.59 -15.42
C GLY A 43 0.65 13.00 -15.66
N ILE A 44 -0.23 12.01 -15.53
CA ILE A 44 -1.68 12.16 -15.64
C ILE A 44 -2.38 11.64 -14.38
N ILE A 45 -3.58 12.15 -14.10
CA ILE A 45 -4.46 11.67 -13.03
C ILE A 45 -5.74 11.13 -13.69
N PRO A 46 -5.81 9.81 -13.98
CA PRO A 46 -6.94 9.21 -14.69
C PRO A 46 -8.30 9.41 -14.01
N ASN A 47 -8.33 9.44 -12.68
CA ASN A 47 -9.52 9.70 -11.87
C ASN A 47 -9.24 10.83 -10.86
N ALA A 48 -9.32 12.07 -11.32
CA ALA A 48 -9.10 13.25 -10.49
C ALA A 48 -10.12 13.40 -9.35
N ALA A 49 -11.38 13.05 -9.59
CA ALA A 49 -12.43 13.11 -8.57
C ALA A 49 -12.17 12.12 -7.43
N GLY A 50 -11.94 10.84 -7.76
CA GLY A 50 -11.60 9.82 -6.77
C GLY A 50 -10.26 10.09 -6.05
N CYS A 51 -9.32 10.74 -6.72
CA CYS A 51 -8.07 11.18 -6.08
C CYS A 51 -8.33 12.24 -5.01
N LYS A 52 -9.17 13.25 -5.30
CA LYS A 52 -9.59 14.25 -4.30
C LYS A 52 -10.35 13.61 -3.14
N GLU A 53 -11.27 12.70 -3.43
CA GLU A 53 -11.99 11.92 -2.40
C GLU A 53 -11.03 11.09 -1.53
N ARG A 54 -9.93 10.56 -2.09
CA ARG A 54 -8.89 9.88 -1.31
C ARG A 54 -8.15 10.84 -0.37
N PHE A 55 -7.82 12.05 -0.79
CA PHE A 55 -7.27 13.06 0.12
C PHE A 55 -8.26 13.41 1.24
N GLU A 56 -9.54 13.63 0.90
CA GLU A 56 -10.59 13.90 1.89
C GLU A 56 -10.74 12.75 2.88
N PHE A 57 -10.74 11.51 2.39
CA PHE A 57 -10.78 10.32 3.24
C PHE A 57 -9.58 10.26 4.20
N LEU A 58 -8.36 10.47 3.70
CA LEU A 58 -7.16 10.39 4.54
C LEU A 58 -7.14 11.49 5.60
N VAL A 59 -7.51 12.72 5.25
CA VAL A 59 -7.53 13.86 6.17
C VAL A 59 -8.66 13.71 7.20
N ASN A 60 -9.89 13.44 6.76
CA ASN A 60 -11.06 13.40 7.64
C ASN A 60 -11.01 12.25 8.65
N ASN A 61 -10.24 11.20 8.38
CA ASN A 61 -10.05 10.06 9.28
C ASN A 61 -8.69 10.08 9.99
N GLY A 62 -7.92 11.17 9.92
CA GLY A 62 -6.62 11.29 10.61
C GLY A 62 -5.55 10.31 10.11
N MET A 63 -5.73 9.74 8.92
CA MET A 63 -4.81 8.78 8.33
C MET A 63 -3.66 9.43 7.57
N TYR A 64 -3.83 10.68 7.11
CA TYR A 64 -2.83 11.34 6.27
C TYR A 64 -1.47 11.46 6.97
N GLU A 65 -1.44 11.85 8.24
CA GLU A 65 -0.21 11.98 9.05
C GLU A 65 0.43 10.62 9.38
N ASN A 66 -0.40 9.57 9.39
CA ASN A 66 0.02 8.22 9.70
C ASN A 66 0.44 7.42 8.46
N ALA A 67 0.19 7.95 7.26
CA ALA A 67 0.45 7.26 6.03
C ALA A 67 1.93 7.32 5.64
N VAL A 68 2.49 6.14 5.40
CA VAL A 68 3.83 5.95 4.81
C VAL A 68 3.74 6.02 3.30
N MET A 69 2.64 5.49 2.75
CA MET A 69 2.46 5.33 1.32
C MET A 69 0.97 5.25 1.03
N CYS A 70 0.50 5.99 0.03
CA CYS A 70 -0.82 5.81 -0.55
C CYS A 70 -0.72 6.02 -2.05
N ALA A 71 -0.98 4.99 -2.84
CA ALA A 71 -0.88 5.08 -4.29
C ALA A 71 -1.93 4.19 -4.96
N ALA A 72 -2.45 4.69 -6.07
CA ALA A 72 -3.28 3.93 -6.98
C ALA A 72 -2.96 4.43 -8.40
N PRO A 73 -2.81 3.57 -9.41
CA PRO A 73 -2.55 4.03 -10.78
C PRO A 73 -3.69 4.91 -11.33
N ALA A 74 -4.91 4.80 -10.78
CA ALA A 74 -6.01 5.72 -11.07
C ALA A 74 -5.78 7.17 -10.58
N PHE A 75 -4.91 7.37 -9.58
CA PHE A 75 -4.70 8.67 -8.93
C PHE A 75 -3.44 9.38 -9.38
N GLY A 76 -2.58 8.73 -10.16
CA GLY A 76 -1.41 9.36 -10.73
C GLY A 76 -0.48 8.34 -11.37
N VAL A 77 -0.24 8.50 -12.67
CA VAL A 77 0.78 7.72 -13.39
C VAL A 77 1.54 8.59 -14.38
N LYS A 78 2.82 8.27 -14.56
CA LYS A 78 3.63 8.74 -15.68
C LYS A 78 3.88 7.57 -16.60
N LEU A 79 3.59 7.76 -17.88
CA LEU A 79 3.71 6.72 -18.89
C LEU A 79 4.79 7.07 -19.91
N GLY A 80 5.34 6.04 -20.53
CA GLY A 80 6.35 6.14 -21.58
C GLY A 80 6.38 4.89 -22.45
N GLY A 81 7.54 4.58 -23.01
CA GLY A 81 7.70 3.48 -23.94
C GLY A 81 7.15 3.78 -25.33
N THR A 82 7.40 2.88 -26.28
CA THR A 82 7.07 3.08 -27.71
C THR A 82 5.58 3.23 -27.96
N ASP A 83 4.73 2.59 -27.16
CA ASP A 83 3.28 2.62 -27.27
C ASP A 83 2.60 3.45 -26.17
N GLY A 84 3.39 4.20 -25.38
CA GLY A 84 2.89 5.15 -24.39
C GLY A 84 2.24 4.51 -23.15
N ASN A 85 2.48 3.23 -22.89
CA ASN A 85 1.83 2.46 -21.83
C ASN A 85 2.80 1.85 -20.81
N ASP A 86 4.11 2.04 -20.96
CA ASP A 86 5.08 1.64 -19.94
C ASP A 86 4.97 2.57 -18.74
N VAL A 87 4.76 2.02 -17.55
CA VAL A 87 4.72 2.79 -16.31
C VAL A 87 6.13 3.25 -15.96
N LEU A 88 6.35 4.56 -16.01
CA LEU A 88 7.58 5.20 -15.55
C LEU A 88 7.49 5.60 -14.07
N THR A 89 6.29 5.92 -13.59
CA THR A 89 6.04 6.26 -12.17
C THR A 89 4.57 6.00 -11.82
N VAL A 90 4.31 5.43 -10.65
CA VAL A 90 2.98 5.54 -9.99
C VAL A 90 3.16 6.50 -8.81
N TYR A 91 2.44 7.61 -8.84
CA TYR A 91 2.64 8.68 -7.87
C TYR A 91 1.98 8.33 -6.53
N SER A 92 2.72 8.57 -5.45
CA SER A 92 2.21 8.53 -4.09
C SER A 92 1.57 9.86 -3.73
N LEU A 93 0.42 9.80 -3.04
CA LEU A 93 -0.23 10.99 -2.51
C LEU A 93 0.63 11.70 -1.44
N LEU A 94 1.66 11.03 -0.89
CA LEU A 94 2.42 11.48 0.28
C LEU A 94 3.73 12.20 -0.08
N GLY A 95 4.20 12.08 -1.32
CA GLY A 95 5.43 12.76 -1.78
C GLY A 95 6.33 11.91 -2.65
N GLU A 96 7.30 12.57 -3.31
CA GLU A 96 8.18 11.99 -4.32
C GLU A 96 9.06 10.83 -3.82
N SER A 97 9.50 10.89 -2.56
CA SER A 97 10.33 9.84 -1.94
C SER A 97 9.61 8.48 -1.89
N THR A 98 8.28 8.51 -1.90
CA THR A 98 7.42 7.33 -1.82
C THR A 98 6.75 6.99 -3.15
N ASP A 99 7.01 7.75 -4.22
CA ASP A 99 6.57 7.38 -5.56
C ASP A 99 7.14 6.00 -5.95
N LEU A 100 6.33 5.21 -6.65
CA LEU A 100 6.74 3.90 -7.15
C LEU A 100 7.41 4.06 -8.51
N ILE A 101 8.65 3.57 -8.61
CA ILE A 101 9.43 3.56 -9.84
C ILE A 101 9.67 2.13 -10.33
N PRO A 102 9.69 1.90 -11.65
CA PRO A 102 10.03 0.60 -12.24
C PRO A 102 11.51 0.27 -12.00
N VAL A 103 11.78 -0.99 -11.68
CA VAL A 103 13.14 -1.55 -11.58
C VAL A 103 13.18 -2.85 -12.36
N ALA A 104 14.04 -2.89 -13.37
CA ALA A 104 14.27 -4.07 -14.17
C ALA A 104 15.16 -5.07 -13.42
N GLN A 105 14.81 -6.35 -13.54
CA GLN A 105 15.68 -7.47 -13.24
C GLN A 105 15.69 -8.41 -14.45
N GLY A 106 16.86 -8.73 -14.99
CA GLY A 106 16.96 -9.50 -16.24
C GLY A 106 16.41 -8.72 -17.44
N THR A 107 15.83 -9.43 -18.41
CA THR A 107 15.46 -8.88 -19.74
C THR A 107 13.97 -9.05 -20.06
N GLY A 108 13.12 -9.13 -19.04
CA GLY A 108 11.68 -9.35 -19.21
C GLY A 108 10.87 -8.08 -19.47
N ASP A 109 9.54 -8.23 -19.33
CA ASP A 109 8.56 -7.19 -19.64
C ASP A 109 8.69 -5.93 -18.75
N ALA A 110 8.36 -4.77 -19.31
CA ALA A 110 8.14 -3.54 -18.55
C ALA A 110 6.87 -3.63 -17.69
N VAL A 111 6.72 -2.74 -16.70
CA VAL A 111 5.44 -2.58 -16.00
C VAL A 111 4.47 -1.85 -16.93
N ARG A 112 3.26 -2.38 -17.08
CA ARG A 112 2.29 -1.92 -18.09
C ARG A 112 1.07 -1.28 -17.45
N TYR A 113 0.64 -0.14 -17.95
CA TYR A 113 -0.59 0.51 -17.52
C TYR A 113 -1.79 -0.03 -18.30
N ASP A 114 -2.85 -0.40 -17.59
CA ASP A 114 -4.16 -0.70 -18.17
C ASP A 114 -5.09 0.49 -17.92
N SER A 115 -5.43 1.24 -18.97
CA SER A 115 -6.30 2.42 -18.89
C SER A 115 -7.78 2.10 -18.61
N THR A 116 -8.21 0.88 -18.95
CA THR A 116 -9.58 0.41 -18.72
C THR A 116 -9.77 0.23 -17.23
N ASN A 117 -8.93 -0.62 -16.62
CA ASN A 117 -9.02 -0.97 -15.20
C ASN A 117 -8.29 0.04 -14.29
N LYS A 118 -7.45 0.93 -14.87
CA LYS A 118 -6.59 1.89 -14.16
C LYS A 118 -5.65 1.18 -13.19
N THR A 119 -5.04 0.10 -13.66
CA THR A 119 -4.10 -0.73 -12.90
C THR A 119 -2.69 -0.66 -13.49
N ALA A 120 -1.69 -1.04 -12.68
CA ALA A 120 -0.32 -1.24 -13.11
C ALA A 120 0.00 -2.73 -13.04
N THR A 121 0.29 -3.33 -14.19
CA THR A 121 0.51 -4.75 -14.36
C THR A 121 2.00 -5.06 -14.31
N VAL A 122 2.37 -5.96 -13.40
CA VAL A 122 3.73 -6.46 -13.19
C VAL A 122 3.78 -7.88 -13.71
N ARG A 123 4.79 -8.18 -14.54
CA ARG A 123 5.06 -9.53 -15.03
C ARG A 123 6.53 -9.85 -14.93
N ILE A 124 6.84 -10.89 -14.18
CA ILE A 124 8.19 -11.39 -13.94
C ILE A 124 8.21 -12.87 -14.27
N THR A 125 9.12 -13.25 -15.15
CA THR A 125 9.32 -14.64 -15.59
C THR A 125 10.70 -15.14 -15.14
N SER A 126 11.05 -16.37 -15.51
CA SER A 126 12.41 -16.90 -15.34
C SER A 126 13.48 -16.07 -16.08
N SER A 127 13.11 -15.36 -17.15
CA SER A 127 13.99 -14.45 -17.89
C SER A 127 14.10 -13.06 -17.24
N GLY A 128 13.37 -12.83 -16.14
CA GLY A 128 13.27 -11.54 -15.48
C GLY A 128 12.00 -10.77 -15.87
N GLY A 129 12.00 -9.49 -15.56
CA GLY A 129 10.90 -8.54 -15.71
C GLY A 129 11.13 -7.28 -14.90
N THR A 130 10.16 -6.38 -14.92
CA THR A 130 10.22 -5.11 -14.19
C THR A 130 9.20 -5.13 -13.06
N TYR A 131 9.62 -4.79 -11.85
CA TYR A 131 8.73 -4.60 -10.69
C TYR A 131 8.69 -3.12 -10.30
N LEU A 132 7.76 -2.73 -9.43
CA LEU A 132 7.77 -1.38 -8.86
C LEU A 132 8.35 -1.39 -7.45
N ARG A 133 9.05 -0.32 -7.09
CA ARG A 133 9.44 -0.05 -5.70
C ARG A 133 9.33 1.42 -5.36
N THR A 134 9.20 1.74 -4.08
CA THR A 134 9.37 3.13 -3.63
C THR A 134 10.76 3.66 -4.01
N ARG A 135 10.82 4.93 -4.41
CA ARG A 135 12.06 5.62 -4.79
C ARG A 135 13.11 5.52 -3.68
N GLU A 136 12.68 5.77 -2.45
CA GLU A 136 13.50 5.66 -1.25
C GLU A 136 13.07 4.51 -0.34
N ASN A 137 13.92 4.18 0.63
CA ASN A 137 13.56 3.25 1.70
C ASN A 137 12.61 3.94 2.67
N VAL A 138 11.55 3.23 3.07
CA VAL A 138 10.54 3.76 3.98
C VAL A 138 10.50 2.96 5.27
N ARG A 139 9.99 3.60 6.33
CA ARG A 139 9.72 2.97 7.61
C ARG A 139 8.24 2.63 7.71
N VAL A 140 7.90 1.35 7.61
CA VAL A 140 6.50 0.87 7.67
C VAL A 140 5.93 0.79 9.07
N GLN A 141 6.76 0.92 10.11
CA GLN A 141 6.35 0.87 11.50
C GLN A 141 7.03 1.99 12.29
N ILE A 142 6.24 2.85 12.90
CA ILE A 142 6.70 3.81 13.94
C ILE A 142 5.99 3.47 15.26
N GLY A 143 4.68 3.23 15.21
CA GLY A 143 3.91 2.80 16.36
C GLY A 143 4.11 1.32 16.71
N ARG A 144 3.39 0.86 17.74
CA ARG A 144 3.30 -0.57 18.12
C ARG A 144 2.20 -1.32 17.36
N SER A 145 1.50 -0.63 16.47
CA SER A 145 0.56 -1.20 15.52
C SER A 145 0.64 -0.45 14.20
N TYR A 146 0.65 -1.17 13.09
CA TYR A 146 0.73 -0.60 11.74
C TYR A 146 -0.26 -1.32 10.81
N MET A 147 -0.55 -0.73 9.66
CA MET A 147 -1.57 -1.26 8.75
C MET A 147 -1.08 -1.30 7.31
N ILE A 148 -1.50 -2.35 6.60
CA ILE A 148 -1.40 -2.46 5.14
C ILE A 148 -2.81 -2.66 4.60
N ALA A 149 -3.23 -1.87 3.63
CA ALA A 149 -4.44 -2.11 2.85
C ALA A 149 -4.09 -2.09 1.37
N GLY A 150 -4.85 -2.83 0.58
CA GLY A 150 -4.60 -2.88 -0.85
C GLY A 150 -5.63 -3.67 -1.62
N ARG A 151 -5.49 -3.60 -2.94
CA ARG A 151 -6.31 -4.29 -3.93
C ARG A 151 -5.40 -4.75 -5.06
N LEU A 152 -5.22 -6.06 -5.15
CA LEU A 152 -4.34 -6.71 -6.11
C LEU A 152 -5.12 -7.75 -6.92
N SER A 153 -4.59 -8.10 -8.08
CA SER A 153 -4.98 -9.29 -8.84
C SER A 153 -3.76 -10.11 -9.19
N ASP A 154 -3.99 -11.39 -9.40
CA ASP A 154 -3.05 -12.39 -9.90
C ASP A 154 -3.67 -13.06 -11.15
N ALA A 155 -2.95 -13.00 -12.25
CA ALA A 155 -3.37 -13.46 -13.56
C ALA A 155 -2.66 -14.77 -13.98
N SER A 156 -1.82 -15.36 -13.13
CA SER A 156 -1.07 -16.57 -13.46
C SER A 156 -1.28 -17.70 -12.47
N ASN A 157 -1.75 -18.84 -12.97
CA ASN A 157 -1.89 -20.07 -12.19
C ASN A 157 -0.58 -20.86 -12.01
N ALA A 158 0.49 -20.43 -12.69
CA ALA A 158 1.76 -21.15 -12.77
C ALA A 158 2.88 -20.48 -11.96
N ASP A 159 2.65 -19.28 -11.42
CA ASP A 159 3.65 -18.65 -10.56
C ASP A 159 3.56 -19.17 -9.11
N VAL A 160 4.63 -18.95 -8.34
CA VAL A 160 4.83 -19.63 -7.05
C VAL A 160 4.33 -18.80 -5.88
N LEU A 161 4.23 -17.47 -6.03
CA LEU A 161 4.03 -16.53 -4.92
C LEU A 161 3.00 -15.43 -5.19
N GLY A 162 2.28 -15.46 -6.32
CA GLY A 162 1.25 -14.48 -6.66
C GLY A 162 1.75 -13.02 -6.68
N MET A 163 0.81 -12.10 -6.60
CA MET A 163 1.06 -10.66 -6.56
C MET A 163 1.17 -10.17 -5.11
N THR A 164 2.25 -9.48 -4.78
CA THR A 164 2.61 -9.02 -3.42
C THR A 164 2.92 -7.52 -3.41
N ILE A 165 2.48 -6.85 -2.35
CA ILE A 165 2.95 -5.52 -1.95
C ILE A 165 3.52 -5.58 -0.55
N GLY A 166 4.66 -4.96 -0.30
CA GLY A 166 5.21 -4.92 1.05
C GLY A 166 6.72 -4.73 1.11
N ILE A 167 7.27 -4.94 2.30
CA ILE A 167 8.71 -4.90 2.53
C ILE A 167 9.27 -6.30 2.81
N SER A 168 10.51 -6.48 2.38
CA SER A 168 11.34 -7.61 2.77
C SER A 168 12.61 -7.13 3.44
N LEU A 169 12.98 -7.81 4.53
CA LEU A 169 14.20 -7.55 5.30
C LEU A 169 14.93 -8.88 5.46
N SER A 170 16.25 -8.85 5.24
CA SER A 170 17.08 -10.04 5.33
C SER A 170 16.52 -11.23 4.53
N ASN A 171 16.06 -11.00 3.29
CA ASN A 171 15.48 -12.05 2.42
C ASN A 171 14.18 -12.71 2.91
N LEU A 172 13.51 -12.14 3.92
CA LEU A 172 12.19 -12.58 4.37
C LEU A 172 11.16 -11.48 4.15
N PRO A 173 9.92 -11.83 3.77
CA PRO A 173 8.82 -10.87 3.78
C PRO A 173 8.40 -10.58 5.24
N LEU A 174 8.40 -9.30 5.62
CA LEU A 174 8.20 -8.85 7.01
C LEU A 174 6.92 -8.04 7.21
N ALA A 175 6.45 -7.32 6.20
CA ALA A 175 5.20 -6.57 6.27
C ALA A 175 4.61 -6.52 4.87
N TYR A 176 3.68 -7.42 4.57
CA TYR A 176 3.17 -7.55 3.21
C TYR A 176 1.69 -7.89 3.14
N MET A 177 1.10 -7.55 2.00
CA MET A 177 -0.14 -8.10 1.48
C MET A 177 0.16 -8.92 0.22
N ARG A 178 -0.52 -10.06 0.05
CA ARG A 178 -0.44 -10.90 -1.14
C ARG A 178 -1.82 -11.31 -1.63
N THR A 179 -1.99 -11.42 -2.94
CA THR A 179 -3.13 -12.06 -3.62
C THR A 179 -2.58 -13.15 -4.55
N MET A 180 -3.20 -14.33 -4.57
CA MET A 180 -2.65 -15.51 -5.25
C MET A 180 -3.76 -16.40 -5.80
N ILE A 181 -3.84 -16.57 -7.12
CA ILE A 181 -4.89 -17.38 -7.76
C ILE A 181 -4.69 -18.85 -7.47
N THR A 182 -3.46 -19.35 -7.64
CA THR A 182 -3.04 -20.71 -7.23
C THR A 182 -1.52 -20.78 -7.07
N ASN A 183 -1.00 -21.37 -5.98
CA ASN A 183 0.37 -21.92 -5.98
C ASN A 183 0.31 -23.39 -6.36
N GLN A 184 0.75 -23.75 -7.57
CA GLN A 184 0.79 -25.15 -8.03
C GLN A 184 -0.53 -25.90 -7.75
N GLN A 185 -1.65 -25.21 -7.98
CA GLN A 185 -3.04 -25.70 -7.80
C GLN A 185 -3.52 -25.95 -6.35
N ALA A 186 -2.74 -25.65 -5.31
CA ALA A 186 -3.08 -26.06 -3.92
C ALA A 186 -3.64 -24.93 -3.03
N ILE A 187 -3.16 -23.70 -3.18
CA ILE A 187 -3.50 -22.58 -2.28
C ILE A 187 -4.02 -21.41 -3.09
N THR A 188 -5.18 -20.88 -2.71
CA THR A 188 -5.80 -19.69 -3.32
C THR A 188 -6.06 -18.65 -2.25
N GLU A 189 -5.77 -17.38 -2.53
CA GLU A 189 -5.84 -16.28 -1.58
C GLU A 189 -6.41 -15.04 -2.27
N ALA A 190 -7.60 -14.60 -1.87
CA ALA A 190 -8.08 -13.26 -2.24
C ALA A 190 -7.15 -12.20 -1.66
N TRP A 191 -6.69 -12.44 -0.42
CA TRP A 191 -5.65 -11.66 0.23
C TRP A 191 -5.01 -12.48 1.36
N ARG A 192 -3.75 -12.16 1.66
CA ARG A 192 -3.00 -12.56 2.84
C ARG A 192 -2.25 -11.35 3.38
N PHE A 193 -2.34 -11.08 4.67
CA PHE A 193 -1.44 -10.16 5.37
C PHE A 193 -0.46 -10.96 6.20
N GLY A 194 0.83 -10.71 6.04
CA GLY A 194 1.86 -11.55 6.65
C GLY A 194 3.08 -10.81 7.18
N THR A 195 3.72 -11.44 8.15
CA THR A 195 4.92 -11.01 8.85
C THR A 195 5.65 -12.23 9.45
N ARG A 196 6.60 -11.98 10.36
CA ARG A 196 7.26 -12.98 11.19
C ARG A 196 6.91 -12.76 12.67
N ASP A 197 7.07 -13.80 13.47
CA ASP A 197 7.05 -13.67 14.92
C ASP A 197 8.33 -13.00 15.46
N SER A 198 8.34 -12.68 16.75
CA SER A 198 9.45 -11.98 17.40
C SER A 198 10.73 -12.78 17.55
N ALA A 199 10.77 -14.06 17.13
CA ALA A 199 12.02 -14.80 17.03
C ALA A 199 12.82 -14.41 15.76
N TRP A 200 12.25 -13.56 14.90
CA TRP A 200 12.98 -12.98 13.78
C TRP A 200 14.15 -12.11 14.26
N THR A 201 15.37 -12.55 13.93
CA THR A 201 16.63 -11.86 14.23
C THR A 201 17.50 -11.69 12.97
N GLY A 202 16.97 -12.01 11.79
CA GLY A 202 17.72 -12.02 10.54
C GLY A 202 17.17 -13.01 9.51
N PRO A 203 18.02 -13.53 8.61
CA PRO A 203 17.56 -14.04 7.31
C PRO A 203 16.83 -15.38 7.28
N VAL A 204 16.89 -16.16 8.37
CA VAL A 204 16.28 -17.50 8.44
C VAL A 204 15.55 -17.75 9.77
N ALA A 205 15.41 -16.72 10.59
CA ALA A 205 14.81 -16.82 11.92
C ALA A 205 13.38 -16.26 11.92
N GLY A 206 12.56 -16.72 12.86
CA GLY A 206 11.17 -16.28 13.05
C GLY A 206 10.13 -17.08 12.26
N GLY A 207 9.11 -17.55 12.97
CA GLY A 207 7.97 -18.25 12.39
C GLY A 207 7.13 -17.33 11.50
N ALA A 208 6.57 -17.86 10.41
CA ALA A 208 5.65 -17.11 9.56
C ALA A 208 4.32 -16.88 10.29
N VAL A 209 3.85 -15.63 10.32
CA VAL A 209 2.56 -15.25 10.90
C VAL A 209 1.76 -14.57 9.79
N GLY A 210 0.54 -15.03 9.53
CA GLY A 210 -0.29 -14.35 8.53
C GLY A 210 -1.75 -14.77 8.53
N ALA A 211 -2.62 -13.78 8.37
CA ALA A 211 -4.06 -13.93 8.22
C ALA A 211 -4.41 -13.92 6.73
N ALA A 212 -5.21 -14.88 6.25
CA ALA A 212 -5.53 -15.00 4.84
C ALA A 212 -6.98 -15.43 4.58
N ALA A 213 -7.65 -14.75 3.66
CA ALA A 213 -8.93 -15.19 3.12
C ALA A 213 -8.68 -16.14 1.94
N THR A 214 -9.10 -17.39 2.14
CA THR A 214 -9.07 -18.43 1.12
C THR A 214 -10.21 -18.23 0.12
N THR A 215 -10.03 -18.72 -1.11
CA THR A 215 -10.85 -18.44 -2.30
C THR A 215 -10.44 -17.14 -2.96
N TYR A 216 -9.74 -17.28 -4.08
CA TYR A 216 -9.27 -16.17 -4.90
C TYR A 216 -10.41 -15.29 -5.43
N ALA A 217 -10.18 -13.99 -5.43
CA ALA A 217 -10.95 -13.01 -6.18
C ALA A 217 -10.09 -11.77 -6.46
N ASP A 218 -10.25 -11.18 -7.64
CA ASP A 218 -9.53 -9.96 -8.02
C ASP A 218 -9.94 -8.76 -7.16
N TYR A 219 -8.96 -7.94 -6.79
CA TYR A 219 -9.13 -6.60 -6.24
C TYR A 219 -10.04 -6.52 -5.00
N VAL A 220 -10.09 -7.58 -4.19
CA VAL A 220 -10.86 -7.60 -2.95
C VAL A 220 -10.33 -6.49 -2.01
N PRO A 221 -11.17 -5.50 -1.63
CA PRO A 221 -10.78 -4.50 -0.65
C PRO A 221 -10.52 -5.15 0.71
N ALA A 222 -9.27 -5.07 1.17
CA ALA A 222 -8.85 -5.69 2.42
C ALA A 222 -7.80 -4.84 3.14
N ALA A 223 -7.72 -5.00 4.45
CA ALA A 223 -6.72 -4.37 5.30
C ALA A 223 -6.21 -5.34 6.38
N GLY A 224 -4.91 -5.34 6.60
CA GLY A 224 -4.23 -6.04 7.68
C GLY A 224 -3.78 -5.06 8.75
N LEU A 225 -4.28 -5.22 9.97
CA LEU A 225 -3.76 -4.53 11.16
C LEU A 225 -2.78 -5.45 11.88
N PHE A 226 -1.54 -5.01 12.02
CA PHE A 226 -0.48 -5.73 12.69
C PHE A 226 -0.28 -5.14 14.08
N LYS A 227 -0.61 -5.89 15.13
CA LYS A 227 -0.43 -5.48 16.51
C LYS A 227 0.79 -6.17 17.11
N VAL A 228 1.90 -5.43 17.16
CA VAL A 228 3.23 -6.02 17.39
C VAL A 228 3.37 -6.61 18.79
N ASP A 229 2.97 -5.87 19.83
CA ASP A 229 3.06 -6.35 21.21
C ASP A 229 2.01 -7.40 21.58
N GLU A 230 0.87 -7.42 20.88
CA GLU A 230 -0.15 -8.46 21.06
C GLU A 230 0.21 -9.75 20.30
N GLY A 231 1.15 -9.67 19.34
CA GLY A 231 1.52 -10.80 18.51
C GLY A 231 0.44 -11.20 17.51
N VAL A 232 -0.41 -10.27 17.07
CA VAL A 232 -1.60 -10.58 16.26
C VAL A 232 -1.62 -9.82 14.94
N VAL A 233 -1.96 -10.53 13.86
CA VAL A 233 -2.36 -9.94 12.57
C VAL A 233 -3.87 -10.13 12.40
N TYR A 234 -4.60 -9.02 12.33
CA TYR A 234 -6.03 -9.00 12.03
C TYR A 234 -6.27 -8.64 10.56
N GLY A 235 -6.95 -9.51 9.82
CA GLY A 235 -7.33 -9.29 8.43
C GLY A 235 -8.80 -8.91 8.31
N TYR A 236 -9.07 -7.72 7.77
CA TYR A 236 -10.38 -7.14 7.55
C TYR A 236 -10.75 -7.18 6.08
N THR A 237 -12.02 -7.45 5.79
CA THR A 237 -12.61 -7.39 4.45
C THR A 237 -13.93 -6.65 4.53
N ARG A 238 -14.13 -5.64 3.67
CA ARG A 238 -15.38 -4.86 3.58
C ARG A 238 -15.80 -4.28 4.94
N GLY A 239 -14.82 -3.86 5.75
CA GLY A 239 -14.99 -3.28 7.07
C GLY A 239 -15.52 -4.23 8.13
N LYS A 240 -15.24 -5.53 8.01
CA LYS A 240 -15.44 -6.54 9.05
C LYS A 240 -14.17 -7.34 9.25
N LEU A 241 -13.90 -7.72 10.48
CA LEU A 241 -12.85 -8.70 10.77
C LEU A 241 -13.24 -10.03 10.12
N ASP A 242 -12.32 -10.61 9.35
CA ASP A 242 -12.53 -11.88 8.64
C ASP A 242 -11.58 -12.96 9.19
N LYS A 243 -10.28 -12.64 9.29
CA LYS A 243 -9.25 -13.60 9.69
C LYS A 243 -8.32 -13.03 10.75
N THR A 244 -7.77 -13.91 11.57
CA THR A 244 -6.79 -13.56 12.60
C THR A 244 -5.66 -14.59 12.57
N ALA A 245 -4.44 -14.14 12.80
CA ALA A 245 -3.28 -15.00 13.04
C ALA A 245 -2.49 -14.52 14.25
N THR A 246 -2.00 -15.46 15.06
CA THR A 246 -1.27 -15.16 16.30
C THR A 246 0.13 -15.76 16.24
N ALA A 247 1.12 -14.99 16.69
CA ALA A 247 2.50 -15.42 16.81
C ALA A 247 2.67 -16.38 17.99
N THR A 248 3.38 -17.50 17.77
CA THR A 248 3.70 -18.47 18.81
C THR A 248 4.54 -17.88 19.94
N THR A 249 5.37 -16.87 19.64
CA THR A 249 6.23 -16.19 20.62
C THR A 249 5.48 -15.13 21.45
N GLY A 250 4.21 -14.87 21.15
CA GLY A 250 3.40 -13.82 21.78
C GLY A 250 3.66 -12.40 21.27
N LYS A 251 4.58 -12.20 20.32
CA LYS A 251 4.86 -10.91 19.67
C LYS A 251 5.16 -11.07 18.19
N LEU A 252 4.85 -10.05 17.38
CA LEU A 252 5.31 -9.98 15.99
C LEU A 252 6.77 -9.49 15.93
N ALA A 253 7.40 -9.68 14.78
CA ALA A 253 8.69 -9.05 14.49
C ALA A 253 8.59 -7.53 14.63
N ASP A 254 9.61 -6.94 15.26
CA ASP A 254 9.68 -5.50 15.50
C ASP A 254 10.45 -4.80 14.38
N LEU A 255 9.76 -3.93 13.64
CA LEU A 255 10.28 -3.28 12.45
C LEU A 255 10.61 -1.80 12.69
N VAL A 256 10.44 -1.25 13.90
CA VAL A 256 10.58 0.19 14.20
C VAL A 256 11.91 0.77 13.74
N ASN A 257 12.99 0.00 13.87
CA ASN A 257 14.35 0.46 13.55
C ASN A 257 14.78 0.16 12.11
N TYR A 258 13.88 -0.36 11.28
CA TYR A 258 14.21 -0.79 9.93
C TYR A 258 13.57 0.12 8.89
N THR A 259 14.28 0.26 7.78
CA THR A 259 13.78 0.91 6.56
C THR A 259 14.05 0.00 5.38
N ALA A 260 13.08 -0.13 4.49
CA ALA A 260 13.19 -0.91 3.26
C ALA A 260 12.28 -0.29 2.20
N PRO A 261 12.55 -0.50 0.91
CA PRO A 261 11.61 -0.06 -0.11
C PRO A 261 10.34 -0.91 -0.05
N ILE A 262 9.17 -0.30 -0.23
CA ILE A 262 7.95 -1.08 -0.49
C ILE A 262 8.04 -1.54 -1.94
N VAL A 263 7.90 -2.84 -2.17
CA VAL A 263 7.95 -3.48 -3.48
C VAL A 263 6.55 -3.93 -3.89
N VAL A 264 6.26 -3.83 -5.18
CA VAL A 264 5.06 -4.33 -5.86
C VAL A 264 5.53 -5.30 -6.93
N GLY A 265 5.31 -6.59 -6.69
CA GLY A 265 5.72 -7.69 -7.58
C GLY A 265 5.50 -9.03 -6.90
N GLY A 266 6.32 -10.03 -7.20
CA GLY A 266 6.30 -11.31 -6.48
C GLY A 266 6.91 -11.20 -5.08
N GLY A 267 6.79 -12.25 -4.28
CA GLY A 267 7.49 -12.32 -3.00
C GLY A 267 9.02 -12.20 -3.19
N MET A 268 9.68 -11.40 -2.35
CA MET A 268 11.14 -11.24 -2.45
C MET A 268 11.89 -12.30 -1.62
N ALA A 269 12.91 -12.90 -2.24
CA ALA A 269 13.86 -13.78 -1.58
C ALA A 269 15.24 -13.59 -2.20
N SER A 270 16.31 -13.69 -1.42
CA SER A 270 17.71 -13.61 -1.91
C SER A 270 18.02 -12.39 -2.79
N GLY A 271 17.42 -11.23 -2.46
CA GLY A 271 17.61 -9.99 -3.22
C GLY A 271 16.91 -9.93 -4.58
N THR A 272 16.11 -10.94 -4.95
CA THR A 272 15.33 -10.96 -6.19
C THR A 272 13.83 -10.96 -5.91
N VAL A 273 13.07 -10.40 -6.84
CA VAL A 273 11.61 -10.47 -6.83
C VAL A 273 11.21 -11.74 -7.58
N SER A 274 10.43 -12.61 -6.93
CA SER A 274 10.05 -13.89 -7.55
C SER A 274 9.15 -13.70 -8.78
N PRO A 275 9.06 -14.70 -9.66
CA PRO A 275 8.09 -14.70 -10.75
C PRO A 275 6.68 -14.42 -10.25
N CYS A 276 5.97 -13.57 -10.99
CA CYS A 276 4.59 -13.20 -10.72
C CYS A 276 3.96 -12.67 -12.01
N TYR A 277 2.64 -12.75 -12.12
CA TYR A 277 1.91 -11.96 -13.10
C TYR A 277 0.62 -11.45 -12.50
N GLY A 278 0.55 -10.16 -12.23
CA GLY A 278 -0.60 -9.57 -11.55
C GLY A 278 -0.65 -8.07 -11.72
N SER A 279 -1.62 -7.43 -11.07
CA SER A 279 -1.72 -5.98 -11.14
C SER A 279 -2.07 -5.32 -9.81
N LEU A 280 -1.55 -4.11 -9.65
CA LEU A 280 -1.87 -3.20 -8.55
C LEU A 280 -3.02 -2.30 -8.96
N LEU A 281 -4.08 -2.27 -8.14
CA LEU A 281 -5.16 -1.30 -8.26
C LEU A 281 -5.08 -0.20 -7.19
N ASP A 282 -4.75 -0.54 -5.95
CA ASP A 282 -4.73 0.40 -4.82
C ASP A 282 -3.84 -0.12 -3.69
N MET A 283 -3.21 0.78 -2.93
CA MET A 283 -2.45 0.46 -1.73
C MET A 283 -2.41 1.65 -0.74
N LEU A 284 -2.45 1.32 0.56
CA LEU A 284 -2.22 2.24 1.67
C LEU A 284 -1.39 1.54 2.75
N PHE A 285 -0.36 2.20 3.25
CA PHE A 285 0.44 1.77 4.39
C PHE A 285 0.37 2.85 5.46
N LEU A 286 0.00 2.48 6.69
CA LEU A 286 0.04 3.36 7.84
C LEU A 286 1.12 2.88 8.81
N HIS A 287 2.04 3.76 9.22
CA HIS A 287 3.13 3.43 10.18
C HIS A 287 2.64 3.26 11.62
N THR A 288 1.49 3.87 11.90
CA THR A 288 0.76 3.81 13.16
C THR A 288 -0.71 3.68 12.82
N ALA A 289 -1.38 2.66 13.35
CA ALA A 289 -2.77 2.39 13.01
C ALA A 289 -3.55 1.75 14.15
N SER A 290 -4.86 1.90 14.08
CA SER A 290 -5.86 1.36 14.98
C SER A 290 -6.88 0.49 14.23
N GLU A 291 -7.77 -0.16 14.97
CA GLU A 291 -8.85 -0.97 14.39
C GLU A 291 -9.81 -0.16 13.49
N PRO A 292 -10.28 1.04 13.89
CA PRO A 292 -11.06 1.91 13.02
C PRO A 292 -10.41 2.15 11.66
N ASP A 293 -9.07 2.30 11.63
CA ASP A 293 -8.35 2.55 10.38
C ASP A 293 -8.45 1.35 9.44
N ALA A 294 -8.26 0.14 9.95
CA ALA A 294 -8.37 -1.09 9.17
C ALA A 294 -9.81 -1.37 8.71
N VAL A 295 -10.80 -1.05 9.54
CA VAL A 295 -12.22 -1.15 9.17
C VAL A 295 -12.56 -0.21 8.02
N LEU A 296 -12.06 1.03 8.04
CA LEU A 296 -12.30 2.01 6.99
C LEU A 296 -11.52 1.66 5.71
N ALA A 297 -10.22 1.35 5.82
CA ALA A 297 -9.36 1.06 4.67
C ALA A 297 -9.75 -0.24 3.94
N SER A 298 -10.29 -1.23 4.65
CA SER A 298 -10.82 -2.46 4.01
C SER A 298 -12.11 -2.26 3.21
N ARG A 299 -12.59 -1.02 3.06
CA ARG A 299 -13.74 -0.64 2.21
C ARG A 299 -13.32 0.15 0.96
N PHE A 300 -12.03 0.24 0.64
CA PHE A 300 -11.56 1.00 -0.53
C PHE A 300 -12.28 0.64 -1.83
N GLY A 301 -12.84 1.66 -2.48
CA GLY A 301 -13.55 1.54 -3.76
C GLY A 301 -14.89 0.81 -3.68
N MET A 302 -15.48 0.73 -2.48
CA MET A 302 -16.89 0.33 -2.26
C MET A 302 -17.82 1.53 -2.24
#